data_AF-A0A800A0L0-F1
#
_entry.id   AF-A0A800A0L0-F1
#
_cell.length_a   1.000
_cell.length_b   1.000
_cell.length_c   1.000
_cell.angle_alpha   90.00
_cell.angle_beta   90.00
_cell.angle_gamma   90.00
#
_symmetry.space_group_name_H-M   'P 1'
#
loop_
_entity.id
_entity.type
_entity.pdbx_description
1 polymer ?
#
loop_
_entity_poly.entity_id
_entity_poly.type
_entity_poly.pdbx_seq_one_letter_code
_entity_poly.pdbx_strand_id
1 'polypeptide(L)'
;MGEGVILVHVTGAVKRPGVYELPEGARVLDAIRKAGGPTKDADLDKINLADFLSDGEKVLVPRKAPRRLASKGGITPEDVLKVNVNTASERELEALPGIGPVLARRIVEHRKEQGPFKGPEDLLAVKGIGPKKLERIRPYIEF
;
A
#
# COMPACT_ATOMS: atom_id res chain seq x y z
N MET A 1 -23.08 -39.05 25.23
CA MET A 1 -22.00 -38.12 25.59
C MET A 1 -22.13 -36.98 24.62
N GLY A 2 -22.53 -35.79 25.10
CA GLY A 2 -22.78 -34.64 24.24
C GLY A 2 -21.48 -34.21 23.58
N GLU A 3 -21.52 -34.01 22.26
CA GLU A 3 -20.42 -33.43 21.51
C GLU A 3 -20.17 -32.03 22.10
N GLY A 4 -19.08 -31.86 22.85
CA GLY A 4 -18.72 -30.57 23.41
C GLY A 4 -18.62 -29.55 22.28
N VAL A 5 -19.21 -28.38 22.45
CA VAL A 5 -19.02 -27.27 21.52
C VAL A 5 -18.08 -26.26 22.15
N ILE A 6 -17.18 -25.72 21.34
CA ILE A 6 -16.22 -24.68 21.72
C ILE A 6 -16.57 -23.38 20.98
N LEU A 7 -16.38 -22.25 21.64
CA LEU A 7 -16.53 -20.92 21.08
C LEU A 7 -15.18 -20.38 20.66
N VAL A 8 -15.03 -20.07 19.37
CA VAL A 8 -13.78 -19.58 18.80
C VAL A 8 -14.01 -18.24 18.12
N HIS A 9 -13.18 -17.25 18.44
CA HIS A 9 -13.23 -15.93 17.82
C HIS A 9 -12.31 -15.88 16.59
N VAL A 10 -12.90 -15.83 15.39
CA VAL A 10 -12.17 -15.69 14.13
C VAL A 10 -12.12 -14.23 13.70
N THR A 11 -10.92 -13.71 13.48
CA THR A 11 -10.70 -12.30 13.08
C THR A 11 -9.66 -12.19 11.96
N GLY A 12 -9.52 -11.01 11.36
CA GLY A 12 -8.51 -10.72 10.33
C GLY A 12 -9.02 -10.90 8.90
N ALA A 13 -8.30 -11.66 8.09
CA ALA A 13 -8.52 -11.83 6.64
C ALA A 13 -9.53 -12.95 6.30
N VAL A 14 -10.73 -12.88 6.88
CA VAL A 14 -11.83 -13.82 6.61
C VAL A 14 -13.06 -13.06 6.14
N LYS A 15 -13.97 -13.72 5.40
CA LYS A 15 -15.15 -13.04 4.84
C LYS A 15 -16.08 -12.51 5.93
N ARG A 16 -16.25 -13.26 7.02
CA ARG A 16 -17.16 -12.94 8.12
C ARG A 16 -16.41 -13.12 9.45
N PRO A 17 -15.69 -12.11 9.94
CA PRO A 17 -15.11 -12.17 11.28
C PRO A 17 -16.22 -12.25 12.34
N GLY A 18 -16.00 -12.97 13.42
CA GLY A 18 -16.99 -13.21 14.46
C GLY A 18 -16.65 -14.39 15.37
N VAL A 19 -17.52 -14.67 16.33
CA VAL A 19 -17.44 -15.84 17.20
C VAL A 19 -18.25 -16.98 16.58
N TYR A 20 -17.69 -18.18 16.58
CA TYR A 20 -18.28 -19.37 15.99
C TYR A 20 -18.26 -20.55 16.96
N GLU A 21 -19.38 -21.26 17.03
CA GLU A 21 -19.49 -22.55 17.71
C GLU A 21 -18.92 -23.66 16.82
N LEU A 22 -17.99 -24.45 17.33
CA LEU A 22 -17.37 -25.57 16.62
C LEU A 22 -17.40 -26.81 17.52
N PRO A 23 -17.40 -28.03 16.96
CA PRO A 23 -17.27 -29.23 17.78
C PRO A 23 -15.88 -29.27 18.43
N GLU A 24 -15.80 -29.86 19.62
CA GLU A 24 -14.55 -30.14 20.31
C GLU A 24 -13.66 -31.01 19.41
N GLY A 25 -12.37 -30.65 19.31
CA GLY A 25 -11.43 -31.27 18.36
C GLY A 25 -11.45 -30.66 16.96
N ALA A 26 -12.22 -29.60 16.71
CA ALA A 26 -12.12 -28.80 15.49
C ALA A 26 -10.73 -28.19 15.33
N ARG A 27 -10.32 -27.99 14.07
CA ARG A 27 -9.05 -27.35 13.73
C ARG A 27 -9.24 -25.92 13.26
N VAL A 28 -8.14 -25.16 13.24
CA VAL A 28 -8.09 -23.78 12.71
C VAL A 28 -8.75 -23.66 11.33
N LEU A 29 -8.52 -24.64 10.45
CA LEU A 29 -9.16 -24.69 9.12
C LEU A 29 -10.69 -24.67 9.18
N ASP A 30 -11.29 -25.39 10.14
CA ASP A 30 -12.74 -25.50 10.29
C ASP A 30 -13.35 -24.17 10.73
N ALA A 31 -12.69 -23.45 11.64
CA ALA A 31 -13.09 -22.11 12.05
C ALA A 31 -13.05 -21.11 10.88
N ILE A 32 -11.97 -21.14 10.08
CA ILE A 32 -11.84 -20.26 8.90
C ILE A 32 -12.91 -20.57 7.85
N ARG A 33 -13.20 -21.84 7.60
CA ARG A 33 -14.30 -22.26 6.71
C ARG A 33 -15.66 -21.77 7.20
N LYS A 34 -15.93 -21.91 8.51
CA LYS A 34 -17.17 -21.44 9.13
C LYS A 34 -17.32 -19.92 9.08
N ALA A 35 -16.19 -19.19 9.10
CA ALA A 35 -16.11 -17.75 8.84
C ALA A 35 -16.29 -17.34 7.35
N GLY A 36 -16.70 -18.27 6.48
CA GLY A 36 -16.91 -18.05 5.04
C GLY A 36 -15.64 -18.20 4.20
N GLY A 37 -14.55 -18.68 4.80
CA GLY A 37 -13.25 -18.86 4.18
C GLY A 37 -12.37 -17.61 4.22
N PRO A 38 -11.10 -17.76 3.79
CA PRO A 38 -10.17 -16.65 3.66
C PRO A 38 -10.65 -15.61 2.64
N THR A 39 -10.27 -14.34 2.84
CA THR A 39 -10.33 -13.32 1.78
C THR A 39 -9.15 -13.48 0.81
N LYS A 40 -9.17 -12.75 -0.32
CA LYS A 40 -8.07 -12.78 -1.32
C LYS A 40 -6.73 -12.36 -0.71
N ASP A 41 -6.78 -11.44 0.24
CA ASP A 41 -5.63 -10.91 0.95
C ASP A 41 -5.23 -11.75 2.17
N ALA A 42 -5.84 -12.91 2.42
CA ALA A 42 -5.43 -13.76 3.53
C ALA A 42 -4.09 -14.44 3.26
N ASP A 43 -3.23 -14.44 4.28
CA ASP A 43 -1.92 -15.11 4.27
C ASP A 43 -1.97 -16.40 5.08
N LEU A 44 -2.54 -17.45 4.48
CA LEU A 44 -2.73 -18.73 5.16
C LEU A 44 -1.42 -19.48 5.45
N ASP A 45 -0.31 -19.09 4.82
CA ASP A 45 1.01 -19.70 5.03
C ASP A 45 1.59 -19.33 6.41
N LYS A 46 1.13 -18.22 6.99
CA LYS A 46 1.57 -17.72 8.30
C LYS A 46 0.78 -18.27 9.49
N ILE A 47 -0.09 -19.23 9.26
CA ILE A 47 -0.92 -19.83 10.30
C ILE A 47 -0.94 -21.36 10.15
N ASN A 48 -0.83 -22.07 11.28
CA ASN A 48 -0.98 -23.52 11.28
C ASN A 48 -2.47 -23.89 11.14
N LEU A 49 -2.92 -24.16 9.91
CA LEU A 49 -4.31 -24.55 9.63
C LEU A 49 -4.71 -25.89 10.27
N ALA A 50 -3.72 -26.71 10.63
CA ALA A 50 -3.92 -28.03 11.21
C ALA A 50 -3.97 -28.00 12.74
N ASP A 51 -3.77 -26.85 13.39
CA ASP A 51 -3.79 -26.77 14.85
C ASP A 51 -5.18 -27.05 15.42
N PHE A 52 -5.23 -27.67 16.59
CA PHE A 52 -6.49 -27.94 17.29
C PHE A 52 -6.93 -26.70 18.05
N LEU A 53 -8.24 -26.43 18.01
CA LEU A 53 -8.81 -25.27 18.67
C LEU A 53 -9.24 -25.63 20.09
N SER A 54 -9.00 -24.72 21.01
CA SER A 54 -9.51 -24.75 22.38
C SER A 54 -10.68 -23.78 22.56
N ASP A 55 -11.52 -24.02 23.57
CA ASP A 55 -12.59 -23.09 23.91
C ASP A 55 -12.05 -21.71 24.32
N GLY A 56 -12.71 -20.65 23.83
CA GLY A 56 -12.30 -19.27 24.03
C GLY A 56 -11.11 -18.82 23.18
N GLU A 57 -10.57 -19.67 22.29
CA GLU A 57 -9.41 -19.33 21.48
C GLU A 57 -9.73 -18.26 20.43
N LYS A 58 -8.74 -17.42 20.12
CA LYS A 58 -8.81 -16.40 19.09
C LYS A 58 -7.92 -16.75 17.91
N VAL A 59 -8.55 -17.01 16.76
CA VAL A 59 -7.87 -17.26 15.49
C VAL A 59 -7.75 -15.95 14.71
N LEU A 60 -6.53 -15.41 14.63
CA LEU A 60 -6.21 -14.28 13.76
C LEU A 60 -5.73 -14.80 12.40
N VAL A 61 -6.48 -14.53 11.33
CA VAL A 61 -6.02 -14.79 9.98
C VAL A 61 -5.23 -13.58 9.48
N PRO A 62 -3.90 -13.68 9.31
CA PRO A 62 -3.08 -12.56 8.88
C PRO A 62 -3.43 -12.16 7.44
N ARG A 63 -3.25 -10.87 7.15
CA ARG A 63 -3.33 -10.36 5.77
C ARG A 63 -1.94 -10.44 5.14
N LYS A 64 -1.87 -10.80 3.86
CA LYS A 64 -0.71 -10.61 3.03
C LYS A 64 -0.35 -9.13 3.14
N ALA A 65 0.92 -8.85 3.42
CA ALA A 65 1.39 -7.49 3.27
C ALA A 65 0.99 -7.03 1.86
N PRO A 66 0.49 -5.78 1.67
CA PRO A 66 0.30 -5.26 0.34
C PRO A 66 1.64 -5.47 -0.35
N ARG A 67 1.66 -6.34 -1.36
CA ARG A 67 2.82 -6.48 -2.22
C ARG A 67 2.89 -5.11 -2.85
N ARG A 68 3.75 -4.24 -2.32
CA ARG A 68 4.20 -3.05 -3.05
C ARG A 68 4.73 -3.65 -4.34
N LEU A 69 3.90 -3.57 -5.37
CA LEU A 69 4.20 -4.05 -6.69
C LEU A 69 5.43 -3.25 -7.09
N ALA A 70 6.59 -3.91 -7.04
CA ALA A 70 7.69 -3.53 -7.89
C ALA A 70 7.14 -3.62 -9.32
N SER A 71 6.78 -2.46 -9.85
CA SER A 71 6.59 -2.07 -11.24
C SER A 71 6.07 -3.13 -12.22
N LYS A 72 4.80 -3.00 -12.61
CA LYS A 72 4.39 -3.24 -14.01
C LYS A 72 3.14 -2.42 -14.37
N GLY A 73 3.40 -1.37 -15.15
CA GLY A 73 2.53 -0.60 -16.05
C GLY A 73 1.01 -0.64 -15.86
N GLY A 74 0.45 0.52 -15.52
CA GLY A 74 -0.98 0.80 -15.58
C GLY A 74 -1.34 2.09 -14.84
N ILE A 75 -0.67 3.20 -15.17
CA ILE A 75 -1.01 4.51 -14.61
C ILE A 75 -2.25 5.00 -15.35
N THR A 76 -3.41 4.96 -14.71
CA THR A 76 -4.54 5.83 -15.08
C THR A 76 -4.18 7.25 -14.67
N PRO A 77 -4.57 8.29 -15.44
CA PRO A 77 -4.20 9.68 -15.18
C PRO A 77 -4.74 10.26 -13.85
N GLU A 78 -5.54 9.49 -13.11
CA GLU A 78 -6.19 9.90 -11.86
C GLU A 78 -5.45 9.44 -10.59
N ASP A 79 -4.57 8.42 -10.70
CA ASP A 79 -3.82 7.82 -9.56
C ASP A 79 -2.33 8.17 -9.58
N VAL A 80 -1.94 9.18 -10.37
CA VAL A 80 -0.58 9.70 -10.33
C VAL A 80 -0.39 10.45 -9.02
N LEU A 81 0.29 9.84 -8.05
CA LEU A 81 0.87 10.54 -6.91
C LEU A 81 1.73 11.68 -7.47
N LYS A 82 1.19 12.91 -7.43
CA LYS A 82 1.89 14.09 -7.91
C LYS A 82 3.12 14.29 -7.05
N VAL A 83 4.25 14.53 -7.69
CA VAL A 83 5.51 14.80 -7.01
C VAL A 83 5.49 16.25 -6.54
N ASN A 84 5.50 16.45 -5.23
CA ASN A 84 5.55 17.78 -4.66
C ASN A 84 6.95 18.39 -4.85
N VAL A 85 7.12 19.39 -5.70
CA VAL A 85 8.46 19.92 -6.04
C VAL A 85 9.14 20.62 -4.87
N ASN A 86 8.38 21.07 -3.87
CA ASN A 86 8.92 21.76 -2.69
C ASN A 86 9.43 20.78 -1.62
N THR A 87 8.84 19.58 -1.53
CA THR A 87 9.19 18.58 -0.51
C THR A 87 9.91 17.35 -1.06
N ALA A 88 9.74 17.05 -2.35
CA ALA A 88 10.31 15.87 -3.00
C ALA A 88 11.83 15.83 -2.93
N SER A 89 12.37 14.62 -2.80
CA SER A 89 13.79 14.31 -2.89
C SER A 89 14.25 14.35 -4.34
N GLU A 90 15.56 14.45 -4.57
CA GLU A 90 16.15 14.40 -5.92
C GLU A 90 15.68 13.15 -6.69
N ARG A 91 15.70 11.98 -6.03
CA ARG A 91 15.21 10.71 -6.61
C ARG A 91 13.74 10.72 -6.99
N GLU A 92 12.91 11.47 -6.28
CA GLU A 92 11.48 11.57 -6.57
C GLU A 92 11.23 12.50 -7.75
N LEU A 93 12.02 13.57 -7.87
CA LEU A 93 12.00 14.44 -9.03
C LEU A 93 12.51 13.73 -10.30
N GLU A 94 13.47 12.81 -10.17
CA GLU A 94 13.95 11.96 -11.27
C GLU A 94 12.88 11.02 -11.85
N ALA A 95 11.79 10.76 -11.11
CA ALA A 95 10.67 9.99 -11.63
C ALA A 95 9.84 10.76 -12.67
N LEU A 96 10.03 12.08 -12.78
CA LEU A 96 9.29 12.92 -13.71
C LEU A 96 9.81 12.78 -15.14
N PRO A 97 8.91 12.71 -16.15
CA PRO A 97 9.31 12.51 -17.53
C PRO A 97 10.17 13.66 -18.05
N GLY A 98 11.47 13.39 -18.28
CA GLY A 98 12.44 14.37 -18.78
C GLY A 98 13.19 15.13 -17.70
N ILE A 99 13.03 14.77 -16.42
CA ILE A 99 13.87 15.21 -15.31
C ILE A 99 14.89 14.11 -15.02
N GLY A 100 16.16 14.42 -15.25
CA GLY A 100 17.27 13.55 -14.85
C GLY A 100 17.96 14.05 -13.57
N PRO A 101 18.96 13.33 -13.06
CA PRO A 101 19.65 13.65 -11.80
C PRO A 101 20.19 15.08 -11.75
N VAL A 102 20.71 15.58 -12.88
CA VAL A 102 21.22 16.96 -13.00
C VAL A 102 20.12 18.00 -12.81
N LEU A 103 18.92 17.76 -13.35
CA LEU A 103 17.80 18.69 -13.22
C LEU A 103 17.15 18.59 -11.85
N ALA A 104 16.96 17.37 -11.33
CA ALA A 104 16.46 17.13 -9.99
C ALA A 104 17.29 17.86 -8.94
N ARG A 105 18.62 17.74 -9.01
CA ARG A 105 19.53 18.47 -8.13
C ARG A 105 19.35 19.98 -8.22
N ARG A 106 19.25 20.52 -9.44
CA ARG A 106 19.04 21.97 -9.64
C ARG A 106 17.72 22.46 -9.07
N ILE A 107 16.65 21.68 -9.15
CA ILE A 107 15.35 22.03 -8.55
C ILE A 107 15.51 22.14 -7.03
N VAL A 108 16.19 21.16 -6.41
CA VAL A 108 16.44 21.14 -4.96
C VAL A 108 17.37 22.27 -4.51
N GLU A 109 18.39 22.60 -5.30
CA GLU A 109 19.27 23.75 -5.04
C GLU A 109 18.50 25.06 -5.18
N HIS A 110 17.73 25.21 -6.26
CA HIS A 110 16.96 26.42 -6.52
C HIS A 110 15.95 26.72 -5.40
N ARG A 111 15.22 25.71 -4.91
CA ARG A 111 14.28 25.93 -3.79
C ARG A 111 14.96 26.28 -2.47
N LYS A 112 16.22 25.87 -2.28
CA LYS A 112 17.01 26.23 -1.10
C LYS A 112 17.51 27.66 -1.17
N GLU A 113 17.88 28.12 -2.38
CA GLU A 113 18.45 29.46 -2.60
C GLU A 113 17.37 30.54 -2.80
N GLN A 114 16.33 30.25 -3.57
CA GLN A 114 15.27 31.20 -3.95
C GLN A 114 13.98 31.03 -3.13
N GLY A 115 13.87 29.94 -2.37
CA GLY A 115 12.67 29.58 -1.62
C GLY A 115 11.71 28.66 -2.39
N PRO A 116 10.57 28.28 -1.80
CA PRO A 116 9.64 27.34 -2.39
C PRO A 116 9.00 27.88 -3.69
N PHE A 117 8.80 26.98 -4.66
CA PHE A 117 8.09 27.24 -5.90
C PHE A 117 6.61 27.51 -5.61
N LYS A 118 6.07 28.63 -6.10
CA LYS A 118 4.67 29.00 -5.90
C LYS A 118 3.76 28.48 -7.00
N GLY A 119 4.32 28.23 -8.17
CA GLY A 119 3.60 27.64 -9.28
C GLY A 119 4.51 26.97 -10.30
N PRO A 120 3.91 26.38 -11.35
CA PRO A 120 4.65 25.69 -12.40
C PRO A 120 5.59 26.62 -13.16
N GLU A 121 5.27 27.92 -13.18
CA GLU A 121 6.02 28.93 -13.91
C GLU A 121 7.38 29.20 -13.25
N ASP A 122 7.48 29.10 -11.91
CA ASP A 122 8.75 29.25 -11.18
C ASP A 122 9.76 28.16 -11.58
N LEU A 123 9.31 26.98 -12.01
CA LEU A 123 10.23 25.93 -12.49
C LEU A 123 10.97 26.35 -13.78
N LEU A 124 10.46 27.33 -14.53
CA LEU A 124 11.17 27.88 -15.70
C LEU A 124 12.41 28.70 -15.31
N ALA A 125 12.49 29.16 -14.06
CA ALA A 125 13.69 29.82 -13.54
C ALA A 125 14.84 28.81 -13.35
N VAL A 126 14.54 27.51 -13.28
CA VAL A 126 15.56 26.45 -13.16
C VAL A 126 16.22 26.22 -14.52
N LYS A 127 17.53 26.51 -14.59
CA LYS A 127 18.34 26.34 -15.81
C LYS A 127 18.24 24.90 -16.34
N GLY A 128 17.62 24.74 -17.51
CA GLY A 128 17.44 23.45 -18.19
C GLY A 128 16.01 22.87 -18.15
N ILE A 129 15.10 23.52 -17.43
CA ILE A 129 13.65 23.32 -17.55
C ILE A 129 13.11 24.37 -18.53
N GLY A 130 12.67 23.91 -19.70
CA GLY A 130 11.99 24.74 -20.69
C GLY A 130 10.48 24.50 -20.70
N PRO A 131 9.69 25.31 -21.42
CA PRO A 131 8.24 25.21 -21.47
C PRO A 131 7.76 23.82 -21.89
N LYS A 132 8.39 23.22 -22.91
CA LYS A 132 8.10 21.86 -23.36
C LYS A 132 8.28 20.78 -22.28
N LYS A 133 9.26 20.96 -21.38
CA LYS A 133 9.47 20.02 -20.28
C LYS A 133 8.44 20.26 -19.18
N LEU A 134 8.20 21.52 -18.85
CA LEU A 134 7.21 21.91 -17.86
C LEU A 134 5.83 21.34 -18.20
N GLU A 135 5.38 21.48 -19.45
CA GLU A 135 4.09 20.93 -19.89
C GLU A 135 4.01 19.41 -19.72
N ARG A 136 5.11 18.69 -19.95
CA ARG A 136 5.18 17.23 -19.79
C ARG A 136 5.13 16.80 -18.34
N ILE A 137 5.71 17.58 -17.43
CA ILE A 137 5.73 17.24 -15.99
C ILE A 137 4.54 17.84 -15.23
N ARG A 138 3.87 18.88 -15.76
CA ARG A 138 2.73 19.58 -15.15
C ARG A 138 1.63 18.67 -14.59
N PRO A 139 1.19 17.59 -15.28
CA PRO A 139 0.19 16.69 -14.71
C PRO A 139 0.73 15.78 -13.59
N TYR A 140 2.06 15.69 -13.43
CA TYR A 140 2.76 14.83 -12.48
C TYR A 140 3.33 15.59 -11.28
N ILE A 141 3.15 16.91 -11.17
CA ILE A 141 3.75 17.74 -10.11
C ILE A 141 2.70 18.52 -9.30
N GLU A 142 3.06 18.82 -8.06
CA GLU A 142 2.34 19.72 -7.14
C GLU A 142 3.36 20.60 -6.37
N PHE A 143 2.88 21.60 -5.61
CA PHE A 143 3.69 22.62 -4.93
C PHE A 143 3.41 22.59 -3.43
#